data_AF-A0A8T2MPR7-F1
#
_entry.id   AF-A0A8T2MPR7-F1
#
_cell.length_a   1.000
_cell.length_b   1.000
_cell.length_c   1.000
_cell.angle_alpha   90.00
_cell.angle_beta   90.00
_cell.angle_gamma   90.00
#
_symmetry.space_group_name_H-M   'P 1'
#
loop_
_entity.id
_entity.type
_entity.pdbx_description
1 polymer ?
#
loop_
_entity_poly.entity_id
_entity_poly.type
_entity_poly.pdbx_seq_one_letter_code
_entity_poly.pdbx_strand_id
1 'polypeptide(L)'
;MEMSDGIYANVETTHNIKPRSTLDQNPPPNPGEQQPGRRNYRLTAVCLGLLTVLLLIIITAISIHYSGMLNDTMEKHNTLSETLNQLQANYSTLKEERDHLLINHSSLTAERDQLQTNYSSLTGDRDQLQTNHNSLTIERDQLQTKYNSLTAERDQLQTNYNSLTAERDQLQTNYSSLTVERDQLQTNYNSLTAERNQLQTNYSSLTAERDQLQTNYKRLTKERDQLQTNYNSLTAERNQLQTNYNSLTAERNQLQTNYKRLTTERDQLQTSYTTLKEERNHLLTNYSSLTAERNQLQTNYSSLTVERDQLQTNYNRLTTERNQLQTSYSNLKEEKDYLLTNYSSLTAGRDQLQSNYSSLTVERDQLQTNYNSLTEEREQLQTKYNSLTAERDQLQTNYKRLTTERDQLQTNYNSITAERNQLWTNYNSRTAERDQLQTKYNSLTAERDQLKRRLEYSCPHSWIKFSSSCYFVSKVKKTWSESRQYCRQRGADLIIINNREEQIFSMGCHSVWIGLTDSEYEGRWKWVDGITLTTGYWRSGEPNDADSGEDCAALHPDGWNDLPCSVTTYWVCEKPAP
;
A
#
# COMPACT_ATOMS: atom_id res chain seq x y z
N MET A 1 -21.66 -94.79 25.86
CA MET A 1 -21.28 -95.63 27.01
C MET A 1 -21.62 -97.05 26.62
N GLU A 2 -20.65 -97.96 26.64
CA GLU A 2 -20.83 -99.43 26.46
C GLU A 2 -21.30 -99.86 25.04
N MET A 3 -20.64 -100.86 24.44
CA MET A 3 -21.05 -102.29 24.27
C MET A 3 -22.19 -102.51 23.23
N SER A 4 -22.21 -103.58 22.42
CA SER A 4 -21.26 -104.70 22.22
C SER A 4 -21.34 -105.25 20.78
N ASP A 5 -20.72 -106.41 20.60
CA ASP A 5 -20.89 -107.44 19.54
C ASP A 5 -22.30 -107.57 18.93
N GLY A 6 -22.45 -108.11 17.72
CA GLY A 6 -21.41 -108.67 16.84
C GLY A 6 -21.96 -109.43 15.63
N ILE A 7 -21.10 -110.29 15.06
CA ILE A 7 -21.35 -111.08 13.84
C ILE A 7 -21.89 -112.47 14.21
N TYR A 8 -22.89 -112.98 13.48
CA TYR A 8 -22.84 -114.30 12.81
C TYR A 8 -24.06 -114.53 11.88
N ALA A 9 -23.92 -115.48 10.95
CA ALA A 9 -24.87 -115.76 9.87
C ALA A 9 -25.58 -117.12 10.02
N ASN A 10 -26.61 -117.33 9.19
CA ASN A 10 -27.43 -118.54 9.11
C ASN A 10 -26.62 -119.82 8.84
N VAL A 11 -27.15 -120.96 9.30
CA VAL A 11 -26.95 -122.28 8.68
C VAL A 11 -28.33 -122.95 8.50
N GLU A 12 -28.49 -123.70 7.41
CA GLU A 12 -29.72 -124.37 7.01
C GLU A 12 -30.09 -125.56 7.93
N THR A 13 -31.33 -126.03 7.85
CA THR A 13 -31.55 -127.49 7.85
C THR A 13 -32.83 -127.87 7.10
N THR A 14 -32.82 -129.06 6.49
CA THR A 14 -33.79 -129.48 5.48
C THR A 14 -34.70 -130.63 5.94
N HIS A 15 -35.91 -130.66 5.38
CA HIS A 15 -36.63 -131.87 4.95
C HIS A 15 -37.08 -132.94 5.98
N ASN A 16 -38.41 -132.95 6.16
CA ASN A 16 -39.31 -134.02 5.69
C ASN A 16 -39.49 -135.32 6.52
N ILE A 17 -40.58 -136.03 6.22
CA ILE A 17 -41.27 -137.02 7.08
C ILE A 17 -40.97 -138.47 6.66
N LYS A 18 -41.10 -139.40 7.62
CA LYS A 18 -41.19 -140.87 7.42
C LYS A 18 -41.99 -141.49 8.58
N PRO A 19 -42.51 -142.75 8.50
CA PRO A 19 -42.51 -143.69 7.37
C PRO A 19 -43.81 -144.52 7.11
N ARG A 20 -43.82 -145.24 5.98
CA ARG A 20 -44.34 -146.63 5.73
C ARG A 20 -45.81 -147.05 6.02
N SER A 21 -46.39 -147.74 5.02
CA SER A 21 -46.72 -149.19 5.02
C SER A 21 -46.93 -149.66 3.56
N THR A 22 -47.13 -150.93 3.13
CA THR A 22 -47.35 -152.28 3.75
C THR A 22 -46.19 -153.26 3.39
N LEU A 23 -46.24 -154.54 2.91
CA LEU A 23 -47.24 -155.58 2.52
C LEU A 23 -46.56 -157.00 2.48
N ASP A 24 -47.07 -157.96 1.68
CA ASP A 24 -46.48 -159.22 1.14
C ASP A 24 -46.27 -160.47 2.07
N GLN A 25 -46.63 -161.74 1.76
CA GLN A 25 -47.41 -162.43 0.68
C GLN A 25 -47.99 -163.85 1.10
N ASN A 26 -48.83 -164.46 0.22
CA ASN A 26 -48.90 -165.90 -0.24
C ASN A 26 -50.02 -166.92 0.18
N PRO A 27 -50.40 -167.92 -0.70
CA PRO A 27 -51.60 -168.81 -0.60
C PRO A 27 -51.26 -170.35 -0.48
N PRO A 28 -51.64 -171.42 -1.28
CA PRO A 28 -52.19 -171.61 -2.65
C PRO A 28 -53.46 -172.57 -2.86
N PRO A 29 -53.51 -173.80 -3.51
CA PRO A 29 -54.62 -174.13 -4.48
C PRO A 29 -55.21 -175.60 -4.68
N ASN A 30 -56.25 -175.73 -5.55
CA ASN A 30 -56.54 -176.82 -6.56
C ASN A 30 -57.47 -178.09 -6.25
N PRO A 31 -57.76 -179.09 -7.17
CA PRO A 31 -59.16 -179.42 -7.67
C PRO A 31 -59.60 -180.94 -7.79
N GLY A 32 -60.74 -181.29 -8.45
CA GLY A 32 -61.19 -182.69 -8.78
C GLY A 32 -62.53 -182.88 -9.58
N GLU A 33 -62.89 -184.09 -10.08
CA GLU A 33 -63.96 -184.36 -11.11
C GLU A 33 -64.67 -185.78 -11.05
N GLN A 34 -65.79 -185.99 -11.81
CA GLN A 34 -66.39 -187.26 -12.41
C GLN A 34 -67.57 -188.08 -11.78
N GLN A 35 -68.09 -189.05 -12.56
CA GLN A 35 -69.35 -189.88 -12.51
C GLN A 35 -69.01 -191.38 -12.88
N PRO A 36 -69.93 -192.36 -13.13
CA PRO A 36 -71.23 -192.80 -12.55
C PRO A 36 -71.31 -194.35 -12.23
N GLY A 37 -72.50 -194.92 -11.87
CA GLY A 37 -72.72 -196.39 -11.71
C GLY A 37 -74.21 -196.84 -11.66
N ARG A 38 -74.54 -198.15 -11.86
CA ARG A 38 -75.95 -198.62 -12.10
C ARG A 38 -76.27 -200.13 -11.81
N ARG A 39 -77.50 -200.43 -11.33
CA ARG A 39 -78.25 -201.74 -11.32
C ARG A 39 -77.76 -202.85 -10.32
N ASN A 40 -78.56 -203.85 -9.90
CA ASN A 40 -79.36 -204.84 -10.68
C ASN A 40 -80.65 -205.42 -9.98
N TYR A 41 -81.26 -206.50 -10.53
CA TYR A 41 -82.63 -207.03 -10.22
C TYR A 41 -82.69 -208.57 -9.94
N ARG A 42 -83.92 -209.09 -9.63
CA ARG A 42 -84.52 -210.47 -9.83
C ARG A 42 -84.81 -211.29 -8.54
N LEU A 43 -85.67 -212.34 -8.50
CA LEU A 43 -86.37 -213.17 -9.51
C LEU A 43 -87.79 -213.69 -9.05
N THR A 44 -88.48 -214.45 -9.91
CA THR A 44 -89.79 -215.17 -9.88
C THR A 44 -89.98 -216.20 -8.72
N ALA A 45 -91.09 -216.96 -8.50
CA ALA A 45 -92.21 -217.50 -9.33
C ALA A 45 -93.35 -218.08 -8.39
N VAL A 46 -94.46 -218.78 -8.75
CA VAL A 46 -95.44 -218.92 -9.88
C VAL A 46 -96.49 -220.01 -9.50
N CYS A 47 -97.82 -219.84 -9.72
CA CYS A 47 -98.75 -220.94 -10.11
C CYS A 47 -100.20 -220.50 -10.53
N LEU A 48 -100.99 -221.45 -11.06
CA LEU A 48 -102.20 -221.30 -11.90
C LEU A 48 -103.47 -220.68 -11.27
N GLY A 49 -104.10 -219.74 -12.02
CA GLY A 49 -105.29 -220.05 -12.84
C GLY A 49 -106.71 -220.07 -12.24
N LEU A 50 -107.43 -218.94 -12.35
CA LEU A 50 -108.88 -218.85 -12.69
C LEU A 50 -109.45 -217.40 -12.71
N LEU A 51 -108.73 -216.41 -12.18
CA LEU A 51 -109.22 -215.03 -11.92
C LEU A 51 -108.91 -213.99 -13.03
N THR A 52 -109.11 -214.34 -14.30
CA THR A 52 -108.59 -213.57 -15.46
C THR A 52 -109.41 -212.38 -15.94
N VAL A 53 -110.59 -212.08 -15.37
CA VAL A 53 -111.55 -211.12 -15.96
C VAL A 53 -111.65 -209.77 -15.22
N LEU A 54 -111.36 -209.69 -13.92
CA LEU A 54 -111.65 -208.50 -13.10
C LEU A 54 -110.54 -207.44 -13.01
N LEU A 55 -109.27 -207.79 -13.32
CA LEU A 55 -108.13 -206.91 -13.06
C LEU A 55 -107.87 -205.82 -14.12
N LEU A 56 -108.38 -205.97 -15.35
CA LEU A 56 -108.10 -205.06 -16.46
C LEU A 56 -108.68 -203.64 -16.27
N ILE A 57 -109.79 -203.50 -15.55
CA ILE A 57 -110.51 -202.23 -15.35
C ILE A 57 -109.75 -201.30 -14.39
N ILE A 58 -109.01 -201.85 -13.42
CA ILE A 58 -108.31 -201.07 -12.39
C ILE A 58 -107.09 -200.34 -12.97
N ILE A 59 -106.38 -200.97 -13.93
CA ILE A 59 -105.16 -200.42 -14.53
C ILE A 59 -105.46 -199.11 -15.28
N THR A 60 -106.57 -199.04 -16.01
CA THR A 60 -106.98 -197.83 -16.74
C THR A 60 -107.34 -196.64 -15.86
N ALA A 61 -107.80 -196.86 -14.63
CA ALA A 61 -108.17 -195.78 -13.71
C ALA A 61 -106.95 -195.05 -13.11
N ILE A 62 -105.89 -195.80 -12.80
CA ILE A 62 -104.71 -195.27 -12.09
C ILE A 62 -103.90 -194.28 -12.97
N SER A 63 -103.79 -194.56 -14.27
CA SER A 63 -103.02 -193.71 -15.21
C SER A 63 -103.58 -192.28 -15.35
N ILE A 64 -104.90 -192.11 -15.26
CA ILE A 64 -105.54 -190.79 -15.40
C ILE A 64 -105.23 -189.91 -14.18
N HIS A 65 -105.30 -190.47 -12.96
CA HIS A 65 -105.06 -189.72 -11.73
C HIS A 65 -103.61 -189.21 -11.63
N TYR A 66 -102.62 -190.06 -11.99
CA TYR A 66 -101.21 -189.67 -11.97
C TYR A 66 -100.85 -188.57 -12.97
N SER A 67 -101.53 -188.51 -14.11
CA SER A 67 -101.28 -187.47 -15.12
C SER A 67 -101.70 -186.07 -14.64
N GLY A 68 -102.82 -185.97 -13.91
CA GLY A 68 -103.28 -184.69 -13.34
C GLY A 68 -102.34 -184.13 -12.27
N MET A 69 -101.87 -185.00 -11.36
CA MET A 69 -100.98 -184.59 -10.26
C MET A 69 -99.61 -184.07 -10.76
N LEU A 70 -99.14 -184.56 -11.90
CA LEU A 70 -97.86 -184.14 -12.47
C LEU A 70 -97.90 -182.70 -13.02
N ASN A 71 -98.97 -182.33 -13.73
CA ASN A 71 -99.16 -180.96 -14.23
C ASN A 71 -99.21 -179.95 -13.09
N ASP A 72 -100.03 -180.23 -12.06
CA ASP A 72 -100.24 -179.37 -10.90
C ASP A 72 -98.93 -179.14 -10.09
N THR A 73 -98.00 -180.11 -10.16
CA THR A 73 -96.65 -180.00 -9.58
C THR A 73 -95.70 -179.19 -10.48
N MET A 74 -95.80 -179.37 -11.80
CA MET A 74 -94.93 -178.69 -12.78
C MET A 74 -95.28 -177.19 -12.91
N GLU A 75 -96.55 -176.82 -12.80
CA GLU A 75 -97.00 -175.43 -12.76
C GLU A 75 -96.43 -174.70 -11.54
N LYS A 76 -96.55 -175.31 -10.34
CA LYS A 76 -95.95 -174.79 -9.10
C LYS A 76 -94.43 -174.67 -9.17
N HIS A 77 -93.75 -175.60 -9.83
CA HIS A 77 -92.31 -175.51 -10.07
C HIS A 77 -91.95 -174.31 -10.95
N ASN A 78 -92.74 -174.03 -12.00
CA ASN A 78 -92.52 -172.87 -12.86
C ASN A 78 -92.73 -171.56 -12.11
N THR A 79 -93.82 -171.40 -11.35
CA THR A 79 -94.05 -170.19 -10.54
C THR A 79 -92.97 -169.98 -9.47
N LEU A 80 -92.46 -171.08 -8.88
CA LEU A 80 -91.34 -171.02 -7.93
C LEU A 80 -90.03 -170.64 -8.62
N SER A 81 -89.80 -171.10 -9.85
CA SER A 81 -88.63 -170.69 -10.65
C SER A 81 -88.71 -169.23 -11.08
N GLU A 82 -89.90 -168.72 -11.45
CA GLU A 82 -90.09 -167.30 -11.79
C GLU A 82 -89.89 -166.39 -10.58
N THR A 83 -90.43 -166.76 -9.42
CA THR A 83 -90.24 -165.99 -8.18
C THR A 83 -88.80 -166.05 -7.66
N LEU A 84 -88.10 -167.18 -7.81
CA LEU A 84 -86.66 -167.26 -7.54
C LEU A 84 -85.85 -166.36 -8.47
N ASN A 85 -86.14 -166.38 -9.78
CA ASN A 85 -85.50 -165.51 -10.77
C ASN A 85 -85.78 -164.02 -10.48
N GLN A 86 -87.01 -163.64 -10.10
CA GLN A 86 -87.33 -162.28 -9.65
C GLN A 86 -86.56 -161.89 -8.39
N LEU A 87 -86.47 -162.77 -7.38
CA LEU A 87 -85.75 -162.47 -6.14
C LEU A 87 -84.24 -162.31 -6.39
N GLN A 88 -83.68 -163.11 -7.30
CA GLN A 88 -82.27 -163.05 -7.68
C GLN A 88 -81.96 -161.84 -8.59
N ALA A 89 -82.91 -161.40 -9.42
CA ALA A 89 -82.84 -160.12 -10.12
C ALA A 89 -82.89 -158.95 -9.12
N ASN A 90 -83.88 -158.91 -8.22
CA ASN A 90 -84.02 -157.88 -7.20
C ASN A 90 -82.79 -157.80 -6.28
N TYR A 91 -82.20 -158.95 -5.88
CA TYR A 91 -80.94 -158.98 -5.13
C TYR A 91 -79.77 -158.37 -5.91
N SER A 92 -79.71 -158.62 -7.23
CA SER A 92 -78.70 -158.02 -8.11
C SER A 92 -78.88 -156.51 -8.20
N THR A 93 -80.11 -156.03 -8.43
CA THR A 93 -80.43 -154.59 -8.44
C THR A 93 -80.11 -153.91 -7.11
N LEU A 94 -80.52 -154.48 -5.97
CA LEU A 94 -80.27 -153.89 -4.65
C LEU A 94 -78.77 -153.90 -4.29
N LYS A 95 -78.00 -154.85 -4.83
CA LYS A 95 -76.54 -154.87 -4.73
C LYS A 95 -75.90 -153.79 -5.60
N GLU A 96 -76.39 -153.59 -6.83
CA GLU A 96 -75.94 -152.50 -7.71
C GLU A 96 -76.26 -151.12 -7.12
N GLU A 97 -77.46 -150.92 -6.56
CA GLU A 97 -77.84 -149.72 -5.82
C GLU A 97 -76.92 -149.48 -4.61
N ARG A 98 -76.65 -150.53 -3.80
CA ARG A 98 -75.72 -150.45 -2.67
C ARG A 98 -74.31 -150.06 -3.14
N ASP A 99 -73.80 -150.69 -4.19
CA ASP A 99 -72.45 -150.46 -4.68
C ASP A 99 -72.32 -149.07 -5.33
N HIS A 100 -73.38 -148.58 -5.99
CA HIS A 100 -73.48 -147.20 -6.48
C HIS A 100 -73.60 -146.17 -5.33
N LEU A 101 -74.33 -146.48 -4.26
CA LEU A 101 -74.38 -145.65 -3.04
C LEU A 101 -73.02 -145.62 -2.33
N LEU A 102 -72.28 -146.72 -2.33
CA LEU A 102 -70.91 -146.78 -1.79
C LEU A 102 -69.97 -145.88 -2.59
N ILE A 103 -70.04 -145.94 -3.93
CA ILE A 103 -69.29 -145.06 -4.83
C ILE A 103 -69.65 -143.59 -4.60
N ASN A 104 -70.95 -143.26 -4.52
CA ASN A 104 -71.42 -141.89 -4.24
C ASN A 104 -70.93 -141.40 -2.86
N HIS A 105 -70.95 -142.25 -1.83
CA HIS A 105 -70.44 -141.91 -0.51
C HIS A 105 -68.92 -141.68 -0.52
N SER A 106 -68.16 -142.49 -1.27
CA SER A 106 -66.72 -142.26 -1.48
C SER A 106 -66.44 -140.98 -2.26
N SER A 107 -67.23 -140.63 -3.29
CA SER A 107 -67.12 -139.35 -4.01
C SER A 107 -67.37 -138.17 -3.09
N LEU A 108 -68.50 -138.16 -2.39
CA LEU A 108 -68.85 -137.09 -1.43
C LEU A 108 -67.85 -136.99 -0.27
N THR A 109 -67.21 -138.10 0.11
CA THR A 109 -66.11 -138.10 1.10
C THR A 109 -64.86 -137.44 0.52
N ALA A 110 -64.48 -137.75 -0.72
CA ALA A 110 -63.35 -137.11 -1.41
C ALA A 110 -63.62 -135.62 -1.68
N GLU A 111 -64.84 -135.24 -2.07
CA GLU A 111 -65.27 -133.85 -2.24
C GLU A 111 -65.25 -133.09 -0.91
N ARG A 112 -65.73 -133.70 0.19
CA ARG A 112 -65.61 -133.14 1.55
C ARG A 112 -64.15 -132.93 1.94
N ASP A 113 -63.28 -133.90 1.70
CA ASP A 113 -61.88 -133.82 2.09
C ASP A 113 -61.12 -132.81 1.22
N GLN A 114 -61.45 -132.69 -0.07
CA GLN A 114 -60.98 -131.63 -0.94
C GLN A 114 -61.49 -130.25 -0.49
N LEU A 115 -62.76 -130.11 -0.09
CA LEU A 115 -63.31 -128.87 0.48
C LEU A 115 -62.65 -128.51 1.82
N GLN A 116 -62.35 -129.49 2.67
CA GLN A 116 -61.61 -129.31 3.92
C GLN A 116 -60.17 -128.86 3.65
N THR A 117 -59.49 -129.45 2.67
CA THR A 117 -58.16 -129.01 2.20
C THR A 117 -58.22 -127.59 1.65
N ASN A 118 -59.20 -127.27 0.79
CA ASN A 118 -59.39 -125.93 0.23
C ASN A 118 -59.69 -124.89 1.32
N TYR A 119 -60.54 -125.21 2.30
CA TYR A 119 -60.84 -124.36 3.45
C TYR A 119 -59.59 -124.13 4.33
N SER A 120 -58.77 -125.16 4.52
CA SER A 120 -57.50 -125.04 5.26
C SER A 120 -56.48 -124.20 4.50
N SER A 121 -56.38 -124.34 3.17
CA SER A 121 -55.57 -123.47 2.31
C SER A 121 -56.03 -122.02 2.40
N LEU A 122 -57.32 -121.76 2.21
CA LEU A 122 -57.90 -120.42 2.23
C LEU A 122 -57.81 -119.76 3.62
N THR A 123 -57.79 -120.57 4.68
CA THR A 123 -57.48 -120.12 6.05
C THR A 123 -56.01 -119.68 6.15
N GLY A 124 -55.08 -120.45 5.60
CA GLY A 124 -53.66 -120.07 5.48
C GLY A 124 -53.45 -118.82 4.63
N ASP A 125 -54.12 -118.71 3.48
CA ASP A 125 -54.08 -117.53 2.59
C ASP A 125 -54.61 -116.28 3.30
N ARG A 126 -55.71 -116.41 4.07
CA ARG A 126 -56.26 -115.34 4.92
C ARG A 126 -55.25 -114.92 5.99
N ASP A 127 -54.63 -115.87 6.68
CA ASP A 127 -53.72 -115.56 7.79
C ASP A 127 -52.38 -115.00 7.28
N GLN A 128 -51.94 -115.41 6.08
CA GLN A 128 -50.84 -114.77 5.36
C GLN A 128 -51.21 -113.35 4.90
N LEU A 129 -52.43 -113.12 4.39
CA LEU A 129 -52.92 -111.80 4.02
C LEU A 129 -53.06 -110.87 5.25
N GLN A 130 -53.52 -111.38 6.39
CA GLN A 130 -53.57 -110.65 7.65
C GLN A 130 -52.16 -110.30 8.14
N THR A 131 -51.21 -111.24 8.04
CA THR A 131 -49.79 -111.00 8.36
C THR A 131 -49.20 -109.92 7.45
N ASN A 132 -49.44 -110.00 6.14
CA ASN A 132 -48.98 -109.01 5.17
C ASN A 132 -49.63 -107.63 5.43
N HIS A 133 -50.91 -107.58 5.76
CA HIS A 133 -51.60 -106.34 6.12
C HIS A 133 -51.04 -105.70 7.40
N ASN A 134 -50.72 -106.51 8.41
CA ASN A 134 -50.08 -106.05 9.64
C ASN A 134 -48.68 -105.49 9.34
N SER A 135 -47.86 -106.18 8.54
CA SER A 135 -46.55 -105.69 8.10
C SER A 135 -46.64 -104.39 7.31
N LEU A 136 -47.54 -104.30 6.33
CA LEU A 136 -47.76 -103.08 5.54
C LEU A 136 -48.29 -101.92 6.40
N THR A 137 -49.05 -102.21 7.46
CA THR A 137 -49.49 -101.20 8.44
C THR A 137 -48.31 -100.68 9.25
N ILE A 138 -47.41 -101.55 9.69
CA ILE A 138 -46.17 -101.18 10.38
C ILE A 138 -45.25 -100.37 9.44
N GLU A 139 -45.09 -100.77 8.18
CA GLU A 139 -44.32 -100.03 7.18
C GLU A 139 -44.93 -98.65 6.88
N ARG A 140 -46.25 -98.56 6.73
CA ARG A 140 -46.98 -97.28 6.60
C ARG A 140 -46.71 -96.37 7.78
N ASP A 141 -46.78 -96.88 9.01
CA ASP A 141 -46.63 -96.05 10.22
C ASP A 141 -45.17 -95.65 10.46
N GLN A 142 -44.20 -96.49 10.06
CA GLN A 142 -42.80 -96.10 9.96
C GLN A 142 -42.57 -95.03 8.89
N LEU A 143 -43.20 -95.14 7.72
CA LEU A 143 -43.12 -94.13 6.65
C LEU A 143 -43.79 -92.81 7.06
N GLN A 144 -44.93 -92.85 7.75
CA GLN A 144 -45.58 -91.66 8.30
C GLN A 144 -44.71 -90.99 9.38
N THR A 145 -44.05 -91.79 10.22
CA THR A 145 -43.09 -91.28 11.23
C THR A 145 -41.89 -90.61 10.55
N LYS A 146 -41.31 -91.24 9.51
CA LYS A 146 -40.23 -90.65 8.70
C LYS A 146 -40.67 -89.38 7.98
N TYR A 147 -41.88 -89.36 7.40
CA TYR A 147 -42.46 -88.18 6.75
C TYR A 147 -42.66 -87.03 7.75
N ASN A 148 -43.14 -87.31 8.95
CA ASN A 148 -43.29 -86.31 10.01
C ASN A 148 -41.92 -85.77 10.47
N SER A 149 -40.90 -86.62 10.60
CA SER A 149 -39.51 -86.20 10.88
C SER A 149 -38.97 -85.27 9.79
N LEU A 150 -39.03 -85.70 8.53
CA LEU A 150 -38.59 -84.91 7.37
C LEU A 150 -39.36 -83.59 7.22
N THR A 151 -40.64 -83.54 7.64
CA THR A 151 -41.44 -82.32 7.68
C THR A 151 -40.91 -81.37 8.77
N ALA A 152 -40.64 -81.86 9.97
CA ALA A 152 -40.05 -81.06 11.05
C ALA A 152 -38.61 -80.59 10.71
N GLU A 153 -37.81 -81.45 10.09
CA GLU A 153 -36.47 -81.12 9.58
C GLU A 153 -36.52 -80.04 8.50
N ARG A 154 -37.46 -80.13 7.55
CA ARG A 154 -37.72 -79.09 6.54
C ARG A 154 -38.12 -77.76 7.19
N ASP A 155 -39.01 -77.79 8.17
CA ASP A 155 -39.52 -76.55 8.79
C ASP A 155 -38.49 -75.91 9.72
N GLN A 156 -37.62 -76.72 10.35
CA GLN A 156 -36.41 -76.24 11.03
C GLN A 156 -35.40 -75.66 10.03
N LEU A 157 -35.17 -76.30 8.88
CA LEU A 157 -34.31 -75.77 7.82
C LEU A 157 -34.84 -74.46 7.23
N GLN A 158 -36.16 -74.33 7.04
CA GLN A 158 -36.80 -73.09 6.60
C GLN A 158 -36.66 -71.99 7.65
N THR A 159 -36.80 -72.33 8.93
CA THR A 159 -36.57 -71.41 10.05
C THR A 159 -35.12 -70.94 10.08
N ASN A 160 -34.16 -71.86 9.97
CA ASN A 160 -32.74 -71.55 9.90
C ASN A 160 -32.39 -70.68 8.67
N TYR A 161 -32.96 -70.98 7.50
CA TYR A 161 -32.81 -70.19 6.28
C TYR A 161 -33.33 -68.75 6.45
N ASN A 162 -34.48 -68.59 7.10
CA ASN A 162 -35.05 -67.27 7.40
C ASN A 162 -34.15 -66.49 8.36
N SER A 163 -33.60 -67.14 9.39
CA SER A 163 -32.62 -66.52 10.31
C SER A 163 -31.34 -66.10 9.59
N LEU A 164 -30.72 -66.98 8.80
CA LEU A 164 -29.53 -66.65 8.00
C LEU A 164 -29.81 -65.52 6.98
N THR A 165 -31.03 -65.43 6.45
CA THR A 165 -31.45 -64.34 5.58
C THR A 165 -31.50 -63.01 6.33
N ALA A 166 -32.07 -62.99 7.54
CA ALA A 166 -32.08 -61.81 8.40
C ALA A 166 -30.66 -61.40 8.86
N GLU A 167 -29.81 -62.36 9.22
CA GLU A 167 -28.39 -62.13 9.56
C GLU A 167 -27.62 -61.55 8.38
N ARG A 168 -27.80 -62.09 7.17
CA ARG A 168 -27.22 -61.54 5.92
C ARG A 168 -27.66 -60.10 5.68
N ASP A 169 -28.94 -59.80 5.84
CA ASP A 169 -29.48 -58.47 5.56
C ASP A 169 -29.07 -57.44 6.64
N GLN A 170 -28.90 -57.88 7.89
CA GLN A 170 -28.26 -57.09 8.94
C GLN A 170 -26.76 -56.86 8.65
N LEU A 171 -26.03 -57.87 8.18
CA LEU A 171 -24.63 -57.74 7.77
C LEU A 171 -24.47 -56.79 6.57
N GLN A 172 -25.36 -56.86 5.58
CA GLN A 172 -25.40 -55.95 4.43
C GLN A 172 -25.69 -54.51 4.86
N THR A 173 -26.59 -54.33 5.84
CA THR A 173 -26.88 -53.03 6.45
C THR A 173 -25.66 -52.48 7.19
N ASN A 174 -25.03 -53.30 8.04
CA ASN A 174 -23.82 -52.94 8.79
C ASN A 174 -22.65 -52.58 7.86
N TYR A 175 -22.44 -53.35 6.78
CA TYR A 175 -21.44 -53.08 5.74
C TYR A 175 -21.69 -51.75 5.03
N SER A 176 -22.96 -51.42 4.77
CA SER A 176 -23.36 -50.16 4.15
C SER A 176 -23.07 -48.97 5.09
N SER A 177 -23.39 -49.09 6.38
CA SER A 177 -23.03 -48.08 7.40
C SER A 177 -21.52 -47.90 7.54
N LEU A 178 -20.75 -49.00 7.65
CA LEU A 178 -19.28 -48.97 7.69
C LEU A 178 -18.65 -48.35 6.44
N THR A 179 -19.30 -48.48 5.27
CA THR A 179 -18.88 -47.82 4.03
C THR A 179 -19.06 -46.31 4.12
N VAL A 180 -20.20 -45.84 4.65
CA VAL A 180 -20.44 -44.40 4.88
C VAL A 180 -19.48 -43.84 5.94
N GLU A 181 -19.23 -44.56 7.03
CA GLU A 181 -18.26 -44.17 8.07
C GLU A 181 -16.84 -44.07 7.50
N ARG A 182 -16.41 -45.04 6.69
CA ARG A 182 -15.12 -45.02 5.97
C ARG A 182 -14.99 -43.79 5.08
N ASP A 183 -16.03 -43.46 4.32
CA ASP A 183 -15.97 -42.36 3.35
C ASP A 183 -16.05 -40.99 4.04
N GLN A 184 -16.75 -40.90 5.18
CA GLN A 184 -16.67 -39.74 6.08
C GLN A 184 -15.27 -39.61 6.72
N LEU A 185 -14.66 -40.71 7.17
CA LEU A 185 -13.28 -40.72 7.70
C LEU A 185 -12.26 -40.31 6.63
N GLN A 186 -12.41 -40.77 5.39
CA GLN A 186 -11.56 -40.35 4.27
C GLN A 186 -11.74 -38.85 3.95
N THR A 187 -12.97 -38.34 4.02
CA THR A 187 -13.26 -36.91 3.86
C THR A 187 -12.62 -36.08 4.98
N ASN A 188 -12.74 -36.51 6.23
CA ASN A 188 -12.11 -35.86 7.38
C ASN A 188 -10.57 -35.89 7.28
N TYR A 189 -9.98 -37.01 6.86
CA TYR A 189 -8.54 -37.14 6.60
C TYR A 189 -8.05 -36.17 5.52
N ASN A 190 -8.83 -36.00 4.45
CA ASN A 190 -8.52 -35.07 3.36
C ASN A 190 -8.60 -33.61 3.84
N SER A 191 -9.60 -33.24 4.65
CA SER A 191 -9.68 -31.90 5.28
C SER A 191 -8.49 -31.63 6.18
N LEU A 192 -8.20 -32.54 7.12
CA LEU A 192 -7.08 -32.41 8.06
C LEU A 192 -5.73 -32.35 7.34
N THR A 193 -5.59 -33.04 6.20
CA THR A 193 -4.42 -32.95 5.33
C THR A 193 -4.29 -31.58 4.66
N ALA A 194 -5.40 -30.99 4.20
CA ALA A 194 -5.41 -29.63 3.65
C ALA A 194 -5.10 -28.57 4.73
N GLU A 195 -5.72 -28.68 5.91
CA GLU A 195 -5.46 -27.82 7.08
C GLU A 195 -3.99 -27.88 7.51
N ARG A 196 -3.40 -29.08 7.61
CA ARG A 196 -1.98 -29.28 7.88
C ARG A 196 -1.10 -28.61 6.82
N ASN A 197 -1.44 -28.74 5.54
CA ASN A 197 -0.67 -28.12 4.45
C ASN A 197 -0.79 -26.58 4.47
N GLN A 198 -1.95 -26.03 4.83
CA GLN A 198 -2.13 -24.60 5.04
C GLN A 198 -1.32 -24.11 6.24
N LEU A 199 -1.30 -24.86 7.35
CA LEU A 199 -0.50 -24.55 8.53
C LEU A 199 1.01 -24.60 8.24
N GLN A 200 1.47 -25.56 7.43
CA GLN A 200 2.85 -25.66 6.92
C GLN A 200 3.23 -24.41 6.11
N THR A 201 2.32 -23.93 5.25
CA THR A 201 2.51 -22.72 4.44
C THR A 201 2.59 -21.48 5.35
N ASN A 202 1.63 -21.32 6.26
CA ASN A 202 1.60 -20.22 7.23
C ASN A 202 2.88 -20.18 8.10
N TYR A 203 3.35 -21.34 8.57
CA TYR A 203 4.59 -21.46 9.34
C TYR A 203 5.83 -21.06 8.53
N SER A 204 5.87 -21.41 7.23
CA SER A 204 6.96 -21.02 6.33
C SER A 204 6.96 -19.51 6.07
N SER A 205 5.80 -18.90 5.88
CA SER A 205 5.66 -17.43 5.76
C SER A 205 6.10 -16.70 7.03
N LEU A 206 5.63 -17.14 8.20
CA LEU A 206 5.99 -16.54 9.49
C LEU A 206 7.49 -16.70 9.80
N THR A 207 8.11 -17.78 9.33
CA THR A 207 9.57 -18.00 9.40
C THR A 207 10.32 -16.97 8.53
N ALA A 208 9.86 -16.70 7.31
CA ALA A 208 10.45 -15.69 6.44
C ALA A 208 10.30 -14.25 7.00
N GLU A 209 9.12 -13.93 7.55
CA GLU A 209 8.87 -12.65 8.22
C GLU A 209 9.80 -12.44 9.43
N ARG A 210 9.98 -13.47 10.26
CA ARG A 210 10.93 -13.47 11.39
C ARG A 210 12.36 -13.16 10.93
N ASP A 211 12.81 -13.79 9.84
CA ASP A 211 14.18 -13.65 9.36
C ASP A 211 14.43 -12.31 8.65
N GLN A 212 13.39 -11.75 8.01
CA GLN A 212 13.39 -10.37 7.53
C GLN A 212 13.43 -9.37 8.69
N LEU A 213 12.66 -9.61 9.77
CA LEU A 213 12.66 -8.78 10.96
C LEU A 213 14.01 -8.83 11.69
N GLN A 214 14.64 -10.01 11.78
CA GLN A 214 15.98 -10.16 12.35
C GLN A 214 17.04 -9.44 11.52
N THR A 215 16.91 -9.46 10.18
CA THR A 215 17.77 -8.68 9.27
C THR A 215 17.60 -7.17 9.47
N ASN A 216 16.36 -6.68 9.57
CA ASN A 216 16.07 -5.28 9.87
C ASN A 216 16.62 -4.85 11.24
N TYR A 217 16.48 -5.68 12.27
CA TYR A 217 17.05 -5.43 13.60
C TYR A 217 18.58 -5.31 13.57
N LYS A 218 19.27 -6.20 12.83
CA LYS A 218 20.73 -6.13 12.61
C LYS A 218 21.14 -4.83 11.89
N ARG A 219 20.34 -4.34 10.94
CA ARG A 219 20.57 -3.06 10.25
C ARG A 219 20.38 -1.86 11.19
N LEU A 220 19.24 -1.78 11.89
CA LEU A 220 18.94 -0.74 12.88
C LEU A 220 20.00 -0.66 13.99
N THR A 221 20.54 -1.81 14.41
CA THR A 221 21.66 -1.86 15.38
C THR A 221 22.90 -1.14 14.84
N LYS A 222 23.31 -1.40 13.59
CA LYS A 222 24.44 -0.71 12.95
C LYS A 222 24.18 0.78 12.74
N GLU A 223 22.96 1.16 12.35
CA GLU A 223 22.56 2.56 12.16
C GLU A 223 22.61 3.34 13.49
N ARG A 224 22.14 2.74 14.59
CA ARG A 224 22.28 3.28 15.95
C ARG A 224 23.75 3.44 16.34
N ASP A 225 24.58 2.42 16.12
CA ASP A 225 25.97 2.43 16.57
C ASP A 225 26.80 3.47 15.80
N GLN A 226 26.55 3.62 14.49
CA GLN A 226 27.13 4.72 13.70
C GLN A 226 26.65 6.09 14.18
N LEU A 227 25.38 6.25 14.54
CA LEU A 227 24.85 7.50 15.08
C LEU A 227 25.49 7.85 16.43
N GLN A 228 25.75 6.85 17.29
CA GLN A 228 26.47 7.02 18.55
C GLN A 228 27.93 7.44 18.32
N THR A 229 28.62 6.85 17.34
CA THR A 229 29.96 7.30 16.92
C THR A 229 29.94 8.75 16.46
N ASN A 230 28.99 9.14 15.59
CA ASN A 230 28.86 10.51 15.08
C ASN A 230 28.58 11.51 16.22
N TYR A 231 27.70 11.17 17.18
CA TYR A 231 27.42 11.97 18.37
C TYR A 231 28.66 12.17 19.25
N ASN A 232 29.47 11.12 19.43
CA ASN A 232 30.70 11.19 20.20
C ASN A 232 31.73 12.12 19.53
N SER A 233 31.90 12.03 18.20
CA SER A 233 32.77 12.94 17.43
C SER A 233 32.32 14.39 17.53
N LEU A 234 31.04 14.68 17.32
CA LEU A 234 30.48 16.03 17.43
C LEU A 234 30.63 16.60 18.86
N THR A 235 30.53 15.73 19.88
CA THR A 235 30.80 16.12 21.27
C THR A 235 32.26 16.49 21.50
N ALA A 236 33.21 15.78 20.87
CA ALA A 236 34.63 16.11 20.93
C ALA A 236 34.95 17.42 20.19
N GLU A 237 34.40 17.62 18.98
CA GLU A 237 34.53 18.87 18.22
C GLU A 237 34.01 20.08 18.98
N ARG A 238 32.82 19.95 19.60
CA ARG A 238 32.24 21.00 20.47
C ARG A 238 33.16 21.32 21.65
N ASN A 239 33.76 20.30 22.29
CA ASN A 239 34.67 20.51 23.42
C ASN A 239 35.99 21.17 22.98
N GLN A 240 36.50 20.85 21.78
CA GLN A 240 37.64 21.54 21.18
C GLN A 240 37.30 23.00 20.85
N LEU A 241 36.12 23.27 20.28
CA LEU A 241 35.66 24.63 19.98
C LEU A 241 35.51 25.47 21.26
N GLN A 242 34.97 24.91 22.34
CA GLN A 242 34.91 25.55 23.65
C GLN A 242 36.31 25.86 24.21
N THR A 243 37.28 24.96 23.99
CA THR A 243 38.67 25.16 24.40
C THR A 243 39.32 26.31 23.61
N ASN A 244 39.14 26.34 22.28
CA ASN A 244 39.62 27.41 21.42
C ASN A 244 38.99 28.77 21.79
N TYR A 245 37.68 28.79 22.08
CA TYR A 245 36.97 29.99 22.55
C TYR A 245 37.51 30.53 23.89
N ASN A 246 37.83 29.64 24.83
CA ASN A 246 38.41 30.00 26.12
C ASN A 246 39.81 30.62 25.93
N SER A 247 40.66 30.03 25.08
CA SER A 247 41.99 30.57 24.75
C SER A 247 41.90 31.95 24.09
N LEU A 248 41.03 32.11 23.08
CA LEU A 248 40.84 33.40 22.39
C LEU A 248 40.29 34.49 23.35
N THR A 249 39.45 34.08 24.32
CA THR A 249 38.98 34.98 25.38
C THR A 249 40.12 35.44 26.29
N ALA A 250 41.06 34.54 26.63
CA ALA A 250 42.24 34.88 27.42
C ALA A 250 43.19 35.82 26.66
N GLU A 251 43.47 35.54 25.37
CA GLU A 251 44.27 36.39 24.49
C GLU A 251 43.68 37.80 24.36
N ARG A 252 42.36 37.91 24.16
CA ARG A 252 41.63 39.19 24.13
C ARG A 252 41.80 39.97 25.44
N ASN A 253 41.68 39.30 26.58
CA ASN A 253 41.84 39.94 27.90
C ASN A 253 43.29 40.41 28.13
N GLN A 254 44.27 39.64 27.65
CA GLN A 254 45.69 40.01 27.69
C GLN A 254 46.00 41.21 26.77
N LEU A 255 45.42 41.25 25.57
CA LEU A 255 45.53 42.37 24.64
C LEU A 255 44.90 43.65 25.22
N GLN A 256 43.73 43.55 25.86
CA GLN A 256 43.08 44.65 26.56
C GLN A 256 43.94 45.18 27.73
N THR A 257 44.63 44.29 28.44
CA THR A 257 45.56 44.64 29.52
C THR A 257 46.80 45.36 28.99
N ASN A 258 47.40 44.86 27.90
CA ASN A 258 48.52 45.50 27.22
C ASN A 258 48.14 46.88 26.67
N TYR A 259 46.98 47.02 26.03
CA TYR A 259 46.45 48.30 25.54
C TYR A 259 46.28 49.32 26.68
N LYS A 260 45.74 48.89 27.83
CA LYS A 260 45.61 49.76 29.00
C LYS A 260 46.97 50.20 29.54
N ARG A 261 47.99 49.31 29.55
CA ARG A 261 49.36 49.68 29.96
C ARG A 261 49.99 50.70 29.01
N LEU A 262 49.93 50.46 27.69
CA LEU A 262 50.39 51.38 26.65
C LEU A 262 49.70 52.76 26.73
N THR A 263 48.42 52.80 27.11
CA THR A 263 47.69 54.05 27.36
C THR A 263 48.31 54.82 28.54
N THR A 264 48.57 54.15 29.67
CA THR A 264 49.24 54.75 30.83
C THR A 264 50.67 55.21 30.51
N GLU A 265 51.45 54.39 29.80
CA GLU A 265 52.83 54.72 29.38
C GLU A 265 52.87 55.98 28.50
N ARG A 266 51.92 56.10 27.56
CA ARG A 266 51.73 57.32 26.74
C ARG A 266 51.40 58.55 27.60
N ASP A 267 50.48 58.42 28.55
CA ASP A 267 50.01 59.55 29.36
C ASP A 267 51.08 60.03 30.35
N GLN A 268 51.90 59.11 30.88
CA GLN A 268 53.12 59.44 31.60
C GLN A 268 54.12 60.19 30.72
N LEU A 269 54.39 59.71 29.50
CA LEU A 269 55.33 60.36 28.57
C LEU A 269 54.85 61.78 28.16
N GLN A 270 53.54 61.96 27.94
CA GLN A 270 52.92 63.26 27.67
C GLN A 270 53.04 64.21 28.87
N THR A 271 52.97 63.69 30.10
CA THR A 271 53.19 64.46 31.33
C THR A 271 54.64 64.93 31.39
N SER A 272 55.62 64.03 31.27
CA SER A 272 57.05 64.34 31.29
C SER A 272 57.46 65.34 30.19
N TYR A 273 56.90 65.21 28.98
CA TYR A 273 57.10 66.19 27.90
C TYR A 273 56.59 67.58 28.26
N THR A 274 55.47 67.67 28.98
CA THR A 274 54.87 68.94 29.40
C THR A 274 55.73 69.62 30.46
N THR A 275 56.19 68.87 31.48
CA THR A 275 57.13 69.38 32.49
C THR A 275 58.45 69.85 31.88
N LEU A 276 59.07 69.06 30.99
CA LEU A 276 60.32 69.44 30.31
C LEU A 276 60.18 70.71 29.45
N LYS A 277 58.99 70.93 28.87
CA LYS A 277 58.65 72.16 28.13
C LYS A 277 58.54 73.37 29.07
N GLU A 278 58.02 73.19 30.28
CA GLU A 278 57.91 74.24 31.31
C GLU A 278 59.29 74.59 31.90
N GLU A 279 60.11 73.59 32.24
CA GLU A 279 61.51 73.77 32.68
C GLU A 279 62.33 74.55 31.64
N ARG A 280 62.22 74.18 30.36
CA ARG A 280 62.86 74.88 29.24
C ARG A 280 62.39 76.33 29.12
N ASN A 281 61.11 76.61 29.36
CA ASN A 281 60.59 77.98 29.35
C ASN A 281 61.13 78.79 30.54
N HIS A 282 61.22 78.17 31.73
CA HIS A 282 61.87 78.79 32.90
C HIS A 282 63.34 79.13 32.63
N LEU A 283 64.10 78.22 32.01
CA LEU A 283 65.49 78.43 31.64
C LEU A 283 65.65 79.60 30.64
N LEU A 284 64.73 79.72 29.67
CA LEU A 284 64.70 80.83 28.72
C LEU A 284 64.43 82.19 29.39
N THR A 285 63.53 82.22 30.38
CA THR A 285 63.28 83.41 31.22
C THR A 285 64.54 83.80 32.02
N ASN A 286 65.19 82.82 32.67
CA ASN A 286 66.42 83.06 33.44
C ASN A 286 67.56 83.59 32.55
N TYR A 287 67.75 83.01 31.36
CA TYR A 287 68.72 83.48 30.36
C TYR A 287 68.43 84.92 29.90
N SER A 288 67.15 85.27 29.77
CA SER A 288 66.72 86.62 29.40
C SER A 288 67.03 87.65 30.50
N SER A 289 66.87 87.28 31.79
CA SER A 289 67.26 88.12 32.93
C SER A 289 68.77 88.38 32.94
N LEU A 290 69.59 87.31 32.87
CA LEU A 290 71.05 87.42 32.80
C LEU A 290 71.51 88.28 31.60
N THR A 291 70.81 88.19 30.47
CA THR A 291 71.08 89.01 29.28
C THR A 291 70.79 90.49 29.55
N ALA A 292 69.71 90.81 30.26
CA ALA A 292 69.38 92.18 30.67
C ALA A 292 70.39 92.74 31.69
N GLU A 293 70.75 91.96 32.71
CA GLU A 293 71.77 92.30 33.71
C GLU A 293 73.13 92.58 33.07
N ARG A 294 73.57 91.71 32.15
CA ARG A 294 74.79 91.91 31.35
C ARG A 294 74.73 93.19 30.52
N ASN A 295 73.60 93.47 29.87
CA ASN A 295 73.44 94.68 29.05
C ASN A 295 73.45 95.95 29.92
N GLN A 296 72.88 95.91 31.13
CA GLN A 296 72.98 97.00 32.10
C GLN A 296 74.43 97.19 32.55
N LEU A 297 75.17 96.11 32.83
CA LEU A 297 76.59 96.18 33.20
C LEU A 297 77.45 96.76 32.06
N GLN A 298 77.19 96.36 30.80
CA GLN A 298 77.84 96.92 29.62
C GLN A 298 77.53 98.42 29.45
N THR A 299 76.30 98.84 29.76
CA THR A 299 75.90 100.25 29.73
C THR A 299 76.65 101.04 30.81
N ASN A 300 76.71 100.52 32.04
CA ASN A 300 77.47 101.12 33.14
C ASN A 300 78.97 101.24 32.80
N TYR A 301 79.58 100.20 32.22
CA TYR A 301 80.97 100.21 31.75
C TYR A 301 81.20 101.25 30.65
N SER A 302 80.25 101.39 29.72
CA SER A 302 80.32 102.39 28.65
C SER A 302 80.24 103.82 29.20
N SER A 303 79.37 104.07 30.19
CA SER A 303 79.33 105.35 30.91
C SER A 303 80.64 105.64 31.64
N LEU A 304 81.20 104.65 32.35
CA LEU A 304 82.49 104.77 33.04
C LEU A 304 83.66 105.01 32.07
N THR A 305 83.55 104.48 30.84
CA THR A 305 84.49 104.73 29.74
C THR A 305 84.38 106.18 29.25
N VAL A 306 83.17 106.73 29.12
CA VAL A 306 82.96 108.15 28.80
C VAL A 306 83.46 109.06 29.92
N GLU A 307 83.25 108.70 31.20
CA GLU A 307 83.82 109.44 32.33
C GLU A 307 85.35 109.41 32.31
N ARG A 308 85.97 108.25 32.04
CA ARG A 308 87.42 108.11 31.82
C ARG A 308 87.90 108.99 30.68
N ASP A 309 87.20 109.01 29.55
CA ASP A 309 87.63 109.77 28.37
C ASP A 309 87.39 111.27 28.51
N GLN A 310 86.39 111.67 29.31
CA GLN A 310 86.22 113.04 29.78
C GLN A 310 87.32 113.42 30.78
N LEU A 311 87.78 112.49 31.62
CA LEU A 311 88.91 112.68 32.52
C LEU A 311 90.24 112.75 31.77
N GLN A 312 90.43 111.93 30.72
CA GLN A 312 91.57 111.98 29.82
C GLN A 312 91.55 113.25 28.97
N THR A 313 90.38 113.72 28.54
CA THR A 313 90.23 115.02 27.86
C THR A 313 90.54 116.16 28.82
N ASN A 314 90.12 116.08 30.09
CA ASN A 314 90.53 117.02 31.12
C ASN A 314 92.02 116.92 31.47
N TYR A 315 92.64 115.74 31.43
CA TYR A 315 94.08 115.55 31.61
C TYR A 315 94.88 116.07 30.42
N ASN A 316 94.39 115.88 29.19
CA ASN A 316 94.97 116.40 27.97
C ASN A 316 94.80 117.93 27.90
N ARG A 317 93.67 118.46 28.39
CA ARG A 317 93.46 119.89 28.61
C ARG A 317 94.38 120.42 29.69
N LEU A 318 94.48 119.80 30.88
CA LEU A 318 95.45 120.15 31.92
C LEU A 318 96.90 120.00 31.42
N THR A 319 97.18 119.09 30.50
CA THR A 319 98.50 118.91 29.87
C THR A 319 98.75 119.98 28.82
N THR A 320 97.72 120.44 28.10
CA THR A 320 97.81 121.56 27.16
C THR A 320 97.92 122.88 27.90
N GLU A 321 97.13 123.09 28.94
CA GLU A 321 97.23 124.19 29.90
C GLU A 321 98.56 124.13 30.65
N ARG A 322 99.07 122.96 31.05
CA ARG A 322 100.43 122.79 31.59
C ARG A 322 101.49 123.11 30.55
N ASN A 323 101.32 122.72 29.28
CA ASN A 323 102.30 123.00 28.22
C ASN A 323 102.27 124.47 27.80
N GLN A 324 101.11 125.11 27.77
CA GLN A 324 100.92 126.56 27.58
C GLN A 324 101.45 127.31 28.80
N LEU A 325 101.15 126.86 30.03
CA LEU A 325 101.75 127.34 31.26
C LEU A 325 103.25 127.04 31.29
N GLN A 326 103.76 126.03 30.59
CA GLN A 326 105.20 125.72 30.46
C GLN A 326 105.88 126.53 29.35
N THR A 327 105.14 126.99 28.34
CA THR A 327 105.59 128.02 27.38
C THR A 327 105.59 129.39 28.04
N SER A 328 104.49 129.78 28.68
CA SER A 328 104.41 130.95 29.55
C SER A 328 105.41 130.87 30.69
N TYR A 329 105.72 129.70 31.27
CA TYR A 329 106.77 129.52 32.29
C TYR A 329 108.16 129.49 31.69
N SER A 330 108.39 129.11 30.42
CA SER A 330 109.67 129.33 29.77
C SER A 330 109.91 130.82 29.55
N ASN A 331 108.91 131.55 29.05
CA ASN A 331 108.97 133.01 28.92
C ASN A 331 109.11 133.68 30.30
N LEU A 332 108.28 133.28 31.26
CA LEU A 332 108.35 133.71 32.66
C LEU A 332 109.55 133.09 33.39
N LYS A 333 110.40 132.27 32.76
CA LYS A 333 111.68 131.74 33.29
C LYS A 333 112.86 132.44 32.66
N GLU A 334 112.76 132.95 31.44
CA GLU A 334 113.61 134.08 31.05
C GLU A 334 113.28 135.28 31.97
N GLU A 335 112.01 135.46 32.35
CA GLU A 335 111.58 136.42 33.38
C GLU A 335 111.82 135.97 34.84
N LYS A 336 112.16 134.70 35.14
CA LYS A 336 112.38 134.15 36.53
C LYS A 336 113.79 133.59 36.79
N ASP A 337 114.62 133.51 35.77
CA ASP A 337 116.06 133.59 35.89
C ASP A 337 116.51 135.08 35.75
N TYR A 338 115.54 135.99 35.53
CA TYR A 338 115.55 137.43 35.82
C TYR A 338 114.96 137.73 37.23
N LEU A 339 113.82 137.11 37.61
CA LEU A 339 113.35 136.92 39.00
C LEU A 339 114.21 135.84 39.72
N LEU A 340 115.52 135.98 39.61
CA LEU A 340 116.58 134.97 39.66
C LEU A 340 116.64 134.01 40.88
N THR A 341 117.04 134.37 42.10
CA THR A 341 116.61 135.43 43.04
C THR A 341 115.24 135.18 43.69
N ASN A 342 114.27 134.57 43.01
CA ASN A 342 113.10 133.88 43.62
C ASN A 342 113.18 132.34 43.48
N TYR A 343 114.39 131.82 43.24
CA TYR A 343 115.13 131.05 44.25
C TYR A 343 114.35 129.96 45.04
N SER A 344 114.79 128.71 44.85
CA SER A 344 114.72 127.57 45.81
C SER A 344 113.35 127.01 46.24
N SER A 345 112.27 127.77 46.29
CA SER A 345 110.98 127.33 46.87
C SER A 345 110.24 126.26 46.06
N LEU A 346 110.61 126.03 44.80
CA LEU A 346 109.99 125.03 43.91
C LEU A 346 110.66 123.64 43.96
N THR A 347 111.61 123.43 44.87
CA THR A 347 112.31 122.16 45.10
C THR A 347 111.36 120.97 45.39
N ALA A 348 110.15 121.24 45.90
CA ALA A 348 109.12 120.23 46.14
C ALA A 348 108.48 119.65 44.86
N GLY A 349 108.51 120.37 43.72
CA GLY A 349 107.90 119.90 42.46
C GLY A 349 108.57 118.65 41.87
N ARG A 350 109.81 118.38 42.29
CA ARG A 350 110.60 117.17 41.99
C ARG A 350 109.83 115.88 42.32
N ASP A 351 109.10 115.87 43.43
CA ASP A 351 108.58 114.64 44.03
C ASP A 351 107.31 114.14 43.32
N GLN A 352 106.62 115.01 42.59
CA GLN A 352 105.44 114.67 41.78
C GLN A 352 105.80 113.80 40.55
N LEU A 353 106.98 114.02 39.95
CA LEU A 353 107.36 113.37 38.69
C LEU A 353 107.66 111.87 38.86
N GLN A 354 108.10 111.47 40.06
CA GLN A 354 108.33 110.08 40.46
C GLN A 354 107.07 109.21 40.32
N SER A 355 105.88 109.79 40.53
CA SER A 355 104.60 109.06 40.49
C SER A 355 104.22 108.60 39.07
N ASN A 356 104.49 109.44 38.06
CA ASN A 356 104.09 109.19 36.67
C ASN A 356 104.79 107.96 36.05
N TYR A 357 105.99 107.62 36.52
CA TYR A 357 106.75 106.45 36.04
C TYR A 357 106.02 105.13 36.32
N SER A 358 105.27 105.05 37.43
CA SER A 358 104.54 103.85 37.84
C SER A 358 103.34 103.54 36.93
N SER A 359 102.68 104.55 36.36
CA SER A 359 101.47 104.36 35.55
C SER A 359 101.73 103.64 34.23
N LEU A 360 102.85 103.94 33.55
CA LEU A 360 103.16 103.40 32.22
C LEU A 360 103.47 101.90 32.22
N THR A 361 103.68 101.29 33.39
CA THR A 361 103.88 99.83 33.52
C THR A 361 102.56 99.06 33.38
N VAL A 362 101.41 99.69 33.69
CA VAL A 362 100.09 99.03 33.70
C VAL A 362 99.49 98.92 32.28
N GLU A 363 99.69 99.92 31.42
CA GLU A 363 99.15 99.92 30.05
C GLU A 363 99.71 98.78 29.18
N ARG A 364 100.96 98.37 29.44
CA ARG A 364 101.61 97.22 28.77
C ARG A 364 100.81 95.92 28.95
N ASP A 365 100.32 95.67 30.17
CA ASP A 365 99.68 94.40 30.52
C ASP A 365 98.20 94.36 30.06
N GLN A 366 97.59 95.54 29.87
CA GLN A 366 96.29 95.68 29.19
C GLN A 366 96.38 95.28 27.71
N LEU A 367 97.48 95.62 27.02
CA LEU A 367 97.70 95.27 25.61
C LEU A 367 97.82 93.74 25.39
N GLN A 368 98.45 93.03 26.33
CA GLN A 368 98.52 91.56 26.32
C GLN A 368 97.12 90.91 26.49
N THR A 369 96.22 91.56 27.23
CA THR A 369 94.84 91.10 27.45
C THR A 369 94.00 91.27 26.18
N ASN A 370 94.15 92.39 25.48
CA ASN A 370 93.41 92.68 24.24
C ASN A 370 93.74 91.67 23.11
N TYR A 371 94.99 91.20 23.02
CA TYR A 371 95.40 90.18 22.04
C TYR A 371 94.65 88.83 22.22
N ASN A 372 94.39 88.44 23.46
CA ASN A 372 93.63 87.23 23.76
C ASN A 372 92.15 87.40 23.44
N SER A 373 91.56 88.56 23.78
CA SER A 373 90.15 88.85 23.48
C SER A 373 89.83 88.84 21.97
N LEU A 374 90.73 89.40 21.14
CA LEU A 374 90.58 89.35 19.67
C LEU A 374 90.70 87.92 19.09
N THR A 375 91.33 87.00 19.84
CA THR A 375 91.40 85.57 19.48
C THR A 375 90.08 84.86 19.77
N GLU A 376 89.39 85.20 20.88
CA GLU A 376 88.06 84.67 21.20
C GLU A 376 86.96 85.22 20.30
N GLU A 377 87.01 86.50 19.89
CA GLU A 377 86.05 87.05 18.91
C GLU A 377 86.08 86.27 17.59
N ARG A 378 87.27 85.84 17.14
CA ARG A 378 87.43 85.01 15.94
C ARG A 378 86.73 83.66 16.08
N GLU A 379 86.78 83.02 17.24
CA GLU A 379 86.10 81.73 17.48
C GLU A 379 84.61 81.88 17.72
N GLN A 380 84.16 82.98 18.34
CA GLN A 380 82.73 83.31 18.39
C GLN A 380 82.16 83.61 16.99
N LEU A 381 82.92 84.30 16.13
CA LEU A 381 82.52 84.55 14.74
C LEU A 381 82.50 83.25 13.91
N GLN A 382 83.48 82.35 14.09
CA GLN A 382 83.47 81.00 13.51
C GLN A 382 82.25 80.18 13.99
N THR A 383 81.90 80.29 15.27
CA THR A 383 80.73 79.59 15.84
C THR A 383 79.42 80.16 15.31
N LYS A 384 79.31 81.49 15.17
CA LYS A 384 78.16 82.13 14.49
C LYS A 384 78.09 81.77 13.01
N TYR A 385 79.22 81.71 12.31
CA TYR A 385 79.29 81.27 10.92
C TYR A 385 78.84 79.80 10.77
N ASN A 386 79.26 78.92 11.67
CA ASN A 386 78.82 77.53 11.71
C ASN A 386 77.33 77.43 12.06
N SER A 387 76.81 78.27 12.97
CA SER A 387 75.39 78.32 13.31
C SER A 387 74.53 78.83 12.15
N LEU A 388 74.92 79.91 11.46
CA LEU A 388 74.25 80.38 10.24
C LEU A 388 74.40 79.40 9.07
N THR A 389 75.49 78.62 9.02
CA THR A 389 75.66 77.53 8.05
C THR A 389 74.70 76.38 8.35
N ALA A 390 74.55 75.99 9.62
CA ALA A 390 73.60 74.96 10.03
C ALA A 390 72.13 75.42 9.89
N GLU A 391 71.81 76.67 10.22
CA GLU A 391 70.50 77.27 9.96
C GLU A 391 70.23 77.40 8.46
N ARG A 392 71.20 77.85 7.65
CA ARG A 392 71.11 77.84 6.18
C ARG A 392 70.85 76.43 5.68
N ASP A 393 71.54 75.41 6.18
CA ASP A 393 71.39 74.04 5.70
C ASP A 393 70.09 73.38 6.21
N GLN A 394 69.57 73.78 7.38
CA GLN A 394 68.19 73.47 7.79
C GLN A 394 67.17 74.23 6.96
N LEU A 395 67.41 75.49 6.58
CA LEU A 395 66.53 76.28 5.73
C LEU A 395 66.58 75.78 4.29
N GLN A 396 67.71 75.26 3.81
CA GLN A 396 67.92 74.66 2.50
C GLN A 396 67.41 73.22 2.45
N THR A 397 67.41 72.50 3.58
CA THR A 397 66.72 71.21 3.75
C THR A 397 65.20 71.41 3.86
N ASN A 398 64.72 72.42 4.59
CA ASN A 398 63.31 72.79 4.60
C ASN A 398 62.86 73.44 3.28
N TYR A 399 63.73 74.14 2.55
CA TYR A 399 63.44 74.65 1.21
C TYR A 399 63.48 73.53 0.17
N LYS A 400 64.37 72.52 0.31
CA LYS A 400 64.26 71.28 -0.46
C LYS A 400 63.00 70.51 -0.12
N ARG A 401 62.63 70.38 1.16
CA ARG A 401 61.41 69.69 1.58
C ARG A 401 60.16 70.43 1.13
N LEU A 402 60.10 71.76 1.29
CA LEU A 402 59.05 72.61 0.74
C LEU A 402 59.09 72.67 -0.78
N THR A 403 60.23 72.46 -1.43
CA THR A 403 60.33 72.27 -2.89
C THR A 403 59.75 70.93 -3.28
N THR A 404 60.11 69.82 -2.64
CA THR A 404 59.51 68.51 -2.88
C THR A 404 58.03 68.50 -2.54
N GLU A 405 57.59 69.15 -1.46
CA GLU A 405 56.18 69.33 -1.09
C GLU A 405 55.47 70.26 -2.08
N ARG A 406 56.11 71.31 -2.60
CA ARG A 406 55.60 72.20 -3.67
C ARG A 406 55.59 71.51 -5.03
N ASP A 407 56.51 70.61 -5.32
CA ASP A 407 56.63 69.88 -6.59
C ASP A 407 55.71 68.64 -6.56
N GLN A 408 55.49 68.04 -5.38
CA GLN A 408 54.45 67.03 -5.13
C GLN A 408 53.07 67.69 -5.09
N LEU A 409 52.93 68.92 -4.56
CA LEU A 409 51.72 69.73 -4.69
C LEU A 409 51.53 70.27 -6.10
N GLN A 410 52.58 70.53 -6.88
CA GLN A 410 52.47 70.91 -8.29
C GLN A 410 52.16 69.68 -9.14
N THR A 411 52.67 68.50 -8.80
CA THR A 411 52.33 67.23 -9.43
C THR A 411 50.91 66.82 -9.08
N ASN A 412 50.49 66.95 -7.82
CA ASN A 412 49.11 66.76 -7.39
C ASN A 412 48.19 67.86 -7.93
N TYR A 413 48.63 69.11 -8.07
CA TYR A 413 47.85 70.19 -8.70
C TYR A 413 47.75 69.99 -10.20
N ASN A 414 48.79 69.44 -10.86
CA ASN A 414 48.78 69.08 -12.28
C ASN A 414 47.96 67.80 -12.51
N SER A 415 47.97 66.84 -11.58
CA SER A 415 47.13 65.62 -11.62
C SER A 415 45.69 65.97 -11.32
N ILE A 416 45.40 66.75 -10.28
CA ILE A 416 44.07 67.30 -10.00
C ILE A 416 43.66 68.30 -11.09
N THR A 417 44.57 68.98 -11.79
CA THR A 417 44.25 69.79 -12.98
C THR A 417 43.99 68.91 -14.19
N ALA A 418 44.70 67.79 -14.37
CA ALA A 418 44.45 66.83 -15.44
C ALA A 418 43.14 66.08 -15.19
N GLU A 419 42.86 65.63 -13.97
CA GLU A 419 41.60 65.07 -13.49
C GLU A 419 40.49 66.11 -13.53
N ARG A 420 40.70 67.37 -13.11
CA ARG A 420 39.72 68.46 -13.25
C ARG A 420 39.49 68.79 -14.72
N ASN A 421 40.49 68.72 -15.60
CA ASN A 421 40.32 68.98 -17.03
C ASN A 421 39.69 67.76 -17.74
N GLN A 422 39.95 66.53 -17.29
CA GLN A 422 39.25 65.31 -17.72
C GLN A 422 37.84 65.25 -17.16
N LEU A 423 37.59 65.77 -15.95
CA LEU A 423 36.28 65.93 -15.33
C LEU A 423 35.56 67.14 -15.90
N TRP A 424 36.24 68.17 -16.41
CA TRP A 424 35.64 69.29 -17.14
C TRP A 424 35.34 68.88 -18.58
N THR A 425 36.17 68.03 -19.20
CA THR A 425 35.89 67.42 -20.50
C THR A 425 34.80 66.36 -20.38
N ASN A 426 34.79 65.52 -19.33
CA ASN A 426 33.68 64.63 -19.01
C ASN A 426 32.45 65.39 -18.53
N TYR A 427 32.57 66.50 -17.80
CA TYR A 427 31.42 67.32 -17.39
C TYR A 427 30.84 68.05 -18.59
N ASN A 428 31.65 68.57 -19.51
CA ASN A 428 31.18 69.20 -20.75
C ASN A 428 30.69 68.16 -21.76
N SER A 429 31.27 66.96 -21.81
CA SER A 429 30.79 65.85 -22.64
C SER A 429 29.51 65.26 -22.07
N ARG A 430 29.43 65.01 -20.75
CA ARG A 430 28.19 64.67 -20.03
C ARG A 430 27.19 65.81 -20.01
N THR A 431 27.59 67.07 -20.12
CA THR A 431 26.68 68.22 -20.25
C THR A 431 26.19 68.33 -21.68
N ALA A 432 27.03 68.12 -22.70
CA ALA A 432 26.59 68.02 -24.08
C ALA A 432 25.71 66.77 -24.33
N GLU A 433 26.01 65.65 -23.67
CA GLU A 433 25.23 64.41 -23.71
C GLU A 433 23.94 64.55 -22.88
N ARG A 434 23.99 65.21 -21.70
CA ARG A 434 22.80 65.63 -20.93
C ARG A 434 21.96 66.60 -21.73
N ASP A 435 22.56 67.54 -22.47
CA ASP A 435 21.84 68.59 -23.19
C ASP A 435 21.35 68.09 -24.55
N GLN A 436 22.01 67.09 -25.15
CA GLN A 436 21.46 66.27 -26.22
C GLN A 436 20.33 65.37 -25.70
N LEU A 437 20.46 64.76 -24.53
CA LEU A 437 19.40 63.98 -23.87
C LEU A 437 18.26 64.87 -23.37
N GLN A 438 18.52 66.12 -23.00
CA GLN A 438 17.53 67.11 -22.59
C GLN A 438 16.87 67.71 -23.82
N THR A 439 17.59 67.93 -24.92
CA THR A 439 17.01 68.30 -26.22
C THR A 439 16.17 67.16 -26.77
N LYS A 440 16.63 65.91 -26.65
CA LYS A 440 15.90 64.71 -27.06
C LYS A 440 14.72 64.40 -26.13
N TYR A 441 14.85 64.65 -24.82
CA TYR A 441 13.76 64.57 -23.84
C TYR A 441 12.75 65.69 -24.06
N ASN A 442 13.18 66.92 -24.34
CA ASN A 442 12.32 68.06 -24.67
C ASN A 442 11.64 67.85 -26.02
N SER A 443 12.33 67.26 -27.01
CA SER A 443 11.76 66.87 -28.30
C SER A 443 10.73 65.76 -28.11
N LEU A 444 11.07 64.65 -27.44
CA LEU A 444 10.14 63.57 -27.11
C LEU A 444 9.02 64.02 -26.16
N THR A 445 9.22 65.04 -25.33
CA THR A 445 8.19 65.67 -24.47
C THR A 445 7.29 66.56 -25.30
N ALA A 446 7.82 67.38 -26.20
CA ALA A 446 7.04 68.21 -27.12
C ALA A 446 6.26 67.36 -28.12
N GLU A 447 6.84 66.24 -28.59
CA GLU A 447 6.24 65.23 -29.47
C GLU A 447 5.19 64.41 -28.71
N ARG A 448 5.49 63.92 -27.50
CA ARG A 448 4.50 63.33 -26.56
C ARG A 448 3.34 64.28 -26.30
N ASP A 449 3.62 65.57 -26.10
CA ASP A 449 2.59 66.54 -25.77
C ASP A 449 1.87 67.06 -27.03
N GLN A 450 2.47 67.00 -28.22
CA GLN A 450 1.76 67.13 -29.50
C GLN A 450 0.88 65.91 -29.79
N LEU A 451 1.33 64.70 -29.45
CA LEU A 451 0.57 63.47 -29.57
C LEU A 451 -0.59 63.44 -28.57
N LYS A 452 -0.37 63.81 -27.30
CA LYS A 452 -1.45 64.08 -26.33
C LYS A 452 -2.42 65.11 -26.87
N ARG A 453 -1.97 66.33 -27.23
CA ARG A 453 -2.85 67.38 -27.79
C ARG A 453 -3.50 67.00 -29.14
N ARG A 454 -3.08 65.91 -29.79
CA ARG A 454 -3.79 65.32 -30.95
C ARG A 454 -4.79 64.23 -30.58
N LEU A 455 -4.54 63.45 -29.53
CA LEU A 455 -5.45 62.42 -29.01
C LEU A 455 -6.56 63.02 -28.12
N GLU A 456 -6.22 64.05 -27.33
CA GLU A 456 -7.02 64.64 -26.25
C GLU A 456 -8.09 65.63 -26.75
N TYR A 457 -8.05 66.02 -28.03
CA TYR A 457 -9.05 66.86 -28.73
C TYR A 457 -9.72 66.15 -29.94
N SER A 458 -9.53 64.83 -30.04
CA SER A 458 -10.11 63.98 -31.10
C SER A 458 -11.31 63.20 -30.58
N CYS A 459 -12.33 62.99 -31.42
CA CYS A 459 -13.44 62.11 -31.04
C CYS A 459 -12.95 60.66 -30.84
N PRO A 460 -13.54 59.89 -29.91
CA PRO A 460 -13.11 58.51 -29.65
C PRO A 460 -13.14 57.65 -30.92
N HIS A 461 -12.28 56.63 -30.98
CA HIS A 461 -12.18 55.78 -32.18
C HIS A 461 -13.55 55.19 -32.57
N SER A 462 -13.88 55.23 -33.87
CA SER A 462 -15.22 54.97 -34.44
C SER A 462 -16.32 56.03 -34.20
N TRP A 463 -16.01 57.22 -33.68
CA TRP A 463 -16.90 58.38 -33.64
C TRP A 463 -16.48 59.42 -34.69
N ILE A 464 -17.46 60.06 -35.34
CA ILE A 464 -17.29 61.10 -36.35
C ILE A 464 -17.35 62.46 -35.65
N LYS A 465 -16.36 63.35 -35.86
CA LYS A 465 -16.45 64.75 -35.42
C LYS A 465 -17.21 65.57 -36.46
N PHE A 466 -18.24 66.28 -36.05
CA PHE A 466 -18.93 67.28 -36.87
C PHE A 466 -19.28 68.48 -35.99
N SER A 467 -18.98 69.70 -36.45
CA SER A 467 -19.08 70.90 -35.60
C SER A 467 -18.40 70.70 -34.23
N SER A 468 -19.07 71.06 -33.13
CA SER A 468 -18.67 70.90 -31.74
C SER A 468 -18.98 69.54 -31.10
N SER A 469 -19.56 68.58 -31.84
CA SER A 469 -20.02 67.29 -31.29
C SER A 469 -19.32 66.08 -31.93
N CYS A 470 -19.33 64.97 -31.19
CA CYS A 470 -18.90 63.65 -31.62
C CYS A 470 -20.13 62.76 -31.79
N TYR A 471 -20.27 62.16 -32.97
CA TYR A 471 -21.42 61.32 -33.33
C TYR A 471 -21.00 59.86 -33.56
N PHE A 472 -21.82 58.91 -33.14
CA PHE A 472 -21.66 57.49 -33.43
C PHE A 472 -22.89 56.97 -34.16
N VAL A 473 -22.74 56.61 -35.43
CA VAL A 473 -23.76 55.92 -36.23
C VAL A 473 -23.64 54.41 -35.98
N SER A 474 -24.73 53.77 -35.57
CA SER A 474 -24.72 52.34 -35.28
C SER A 474 -24.61 51.47 -36.55
N LYS A 475 -24.04 50.28 -36.40
CA LYS A 475 -23.93 49.26 -37.45
C LYS A 475 -24.89 48.08 -37.27
N VAL A 476 -25.77 48.16 -36.28
CA VAL A 476 -26.79 47.16 -35.95
C VAL A 476 -28.10 47.87 -35.60
N LYS A 477 -29.23 47.17 -35.71
CA LYS A 477 -30.56 47.73 -35.43
C LYS A 477 -30.99 47.45 -33.99
N LYS A 478 -31.69 48.40 -33.36
CA LYS A 478 -32.24 48.31 -31.99
C LYS A 478 -33.53 49.12 -31.83
N THR A 479 -34.28 48.84 -30.77
CA THR A 479 -35.42 49.68 -30.33
C THR A 479 -34.92 51.04 -29.85
N TRP A 480 -35.77 52.07 -29.87
CA TRP A 480 -35.37 53.44 -29.50
C TRP A 480 -34.77 53.50 -28.08
N SER A 481 -35.40 52.81 -27.14
CA SER A 481 -34.97 52.75 -25.73
C SER A 481 -33.62 52.06 -25.54
N GLU A 482 -33.36 50.94 -26.23
CA GLU A 482 -32.03 50.29 -26.18
C GLU A 482 -30.96 51.13 -26.90
N SER A 483 -31.31 51.80 -27.99
CA SER A 483 -30.43 52.72 -28.71
C SER A 483 -29.97 53.87 -27.80
N ARG A 484 -30.92 54.48 -27.08
CA ARG A 484 -30.65 55.51 -26.06
C ARG A 484 -29.76 54.97 -24.92
N GLN A 485 -30.05 53.77 -24.43
CA GLN A 485 -29.23 53.12 -23.40
C GLN A 485 -27.80 52.86 -23.88
N TYR A 486 -27.61 52.44 -25.14
CA TYR A 486 -26.29 52.24 -25.73
C TYR A 486 -25.46 53.54 -25.78
N CYS A 487 -26.10 54.66 -26.11
CA CYS A 487 -25.47 55.97 -26.09
C CYS A 487 -25.07 56.39 -24.66
N ARG A 488 -25.99 56.26 -23.69
CA ARG A 488 -25.77 56.61 -22.28
C ARG A 488 -24.61 55.84 -21.64
N GLN A 489 -24.47 54.55 -21.97
CA GLN A 489 -23.31 53.73 -21.59
C GLN A 489 -21.94 54.23 -22.13
N ARG A 490 -21.92 55.18 -23.07
CA ARG A 490 -20.72 55.73 -23.73
C ARG A 490 -20.53 57.23 -23.48
N GLY A 491 -21.25 57.79 -22.50
CA GLY A 491 -21.23 59.21 -22.15
C GLY A 491 -21.85 60.10 -23.22
N ALA A 492 -22.93 59.61 -23.85
CA ALA A 492 -23.67 60.24 -24.93
C ALA A 492 -25.18 60.06 -24.72
N ASP A 493 -26.00 60.72 -25.52
CA ASP A 493 -27.43 60.38 -25.66
C ASP A 493 -27.75 60.13 -27.14
N LEU A 494 -29.02 59.89 -27.50
CA LEU A 494 -29.42 59.96 -28.92
C LEU A 494 -29.27 61.41 -29.44
N ILE A 495 -28.95 61.57 -30.73
CA ILE A 495 -28.72 62.87 -31.35
C ILE A 495 -29.89 63.85 -31.14
N ILE A 496 -29.57 65.07 -30.70
CA ILE A 496 -30.51 66.19 -30.67
C ILE A 496 -30.24 67.03 -31.92
N ILE A 497 -31.27 67.37 -32.71
CA ILE A 497 -31.07 68.10 -33.96
C ILE A 497 -31.42 69.57 -33.74
N ASN A 498 -30.41 70.36 -33.43
CA ASN A 498 -30.52 71.74 -32.94
C ASN A 498 -30.62 72.78 -34.07
N ASN A 499 -30.15 72.45 -35.27
CA ASN A 499 -29.99 73.38 -36.40
C ASN A 499 -30.10 72.67 -37.75
N ARG A 500 -30.03 73.44 -38.85
CA ARG A 500 -30.25 72.90 -40.21
C ARG A 500 -29.04 72.12 -40.73
N GLU A 501 -27.85 72.48 -40.28
CA GLU A 501 -26.57 71.86 -40.63
C GLU A 501 -26.49 70.44 -40.03
N GLU A 502 -26.95 70.29 -38.80
CA GLU A 502 -27.09 69.02 -38.08
C GLU A 502 -28.18 68.12 -38.66
N GLN A 503 -29.29 68.70 -39.13
CA GLN A 503 -30.29 67.98 -39.93
C GLN A 503 -29.65 67.42 -41.22
N ILE A 504 -28.92 68.26 -41.96
CA ILE A 504 -28.28 67.83 -43.23
C ILE A 504 -27.21 66.75 -42.98
N PHE A 505 -26.42 66.88 -41.92
CA PHE A 505 -25.44 65.87 -41.51
C PHE A 505 -26.11 64.53 -41.15
N SER A 506 -27.15 64.58 -40.32
CA SER A 506 -27.82 63.37 -39.81
C SER A 506 -28.67 62.66 -40.86
N MET A 507 -29.28 63.38 -41.82
CA MET A 507 -29.95 62.79 -42.99
C MET A 507 -29.03 61.83 -43.78
N GLY A 508 -27.72 62.11 -43.83
CA GLY A 508 -26.73 61.21 -44.43
C GLY A 508 -26.66 59.81 -43.80
N CYS A 509 -27.18 59.63 -42.58
CA CYS A 509 -27.14 58.37 -41.83
C CYS A 509 -28.29 57.40 -42.15
N HIS A 510 -29.34 57.83 -42.87
CA HIS A 510 -30.45 57.03 -43.43
C HIS A 510 -31.15 56.02 -42.49
N SER A 511 -32.42 56.27 -42.12
CA SER A 511 -33.24 55.36 -41.29
C SER A 511 -32.66 55.09 -39.90
N VAL A 512 -32.28 56.17 -39.20
CA VAL A 512 -31.72 56.15 -37.85
C VAL A 512 -32.70 56.75 -36.83
N TRP A 513 -32.80 56.15 -35.64
CA TRP A 513 -33.42 56.77 -34.47
C TRP A 513 -32.70 58.06 -34.09
N ILE A 514 -33.47 59.12 -33.83
CA ILE A 514 -33.00 60.39 -33.27
C ILE A 514 -33.52 60.56 -31.84
N GLY A 515 -32.96 61.50 -31.10
CA GLY A 515 -33.26 61.70 -29.68
C GLY A 515 -34.58 62.40 -29.39
N LEU A 516 -35.63 62.14 -30.17
CA LEU A 516 -36.93 62.81 -30.07
C LEU A 516 -38.05 61.78 -29.88
N THR A 517 -38.94 62.01 -28.91
CA THR A 517 -40.07 61.15 -28.56
C THR A 517 -41.18 61.96 -27.88
N ASP A 518 -42.43 61.56 -28.02
CA ASP A 518 -43.56 62.05 -27.22
C ASP A 518 -44.22 60.99 -26.35
N SER A 519 -43.57 59.83 -26.13
CA SER A 519 -44.08 58.69 -25.33
C SER A 519 -44.39 58.97 -23.84
N GLU A 520 -44.24 60.22 -23.38
CA GLU A 520 -44.75 60.68 -22.09
C GLU A 520 -46.17 61.27 -22.20
N TYR A 521 -46.47 61.94 -23.32
CA TYR A 521 -47.70 62.65 -23.61
C TYR A 521 -47.87 62.87 -25.13
N GLU A 522 -48.83 62.15 -25.72
CA GLU A 522 -49.20 62.23 -27.14
C GLU A 522 -49.22 63.65 -27.72
N GLY A 523 -48.62 63.81 -28.91
CA GLY A 523 -48.47 65.07 -29.64
C GLY A 523 -47.50 66.08 -29.04
N ARG A 524 -46.75 65.75 -27.97
CA ARG A 524 -45.85 66.68 -27.27
C ARG A 524 -44.39 66.22 -27.24
N TRP A 525 -43.82 66.14 -28.44
CA TRP A 525 -42.44 65.77 -28.72
C TRP A 525 -41.41 66.51 -27.87
N LYS A 526 -40.52 65.74 -27.24
CA LYS A 526 -39.38 66.21 -26.44
C LYS A 526 -38.09 65.55 -26.89
N TRP A 527 -37.00 66.28 -26.76
CA TRP A 527 -35.65 65.76 -26.93
C TRP A 527 -35.21 64.96 -25.70
N VAL A 528 -34.16 64.13 -25.84
CA VAL A 528 -33.63 63.26 -24.78
C VAL A 528 -32.98 64.01 -23.59
N ASP A 529 -32.80 65.32 -23.68
CA ASP A 529 -32.45 66.21 -22.56
C ASP A 529 -33.68 66.73 -21.78
N GLY A 530 -34.89 66.54 -22.30
CA GLY A 530 -36.17 66.97 -21.74
C GLY A 530 -36.76 68.23 -22.38
N ILE A 531 -36.08 68.89 -23.32
CA ILE A 531 -36.57 70.12 -23.98
C ILE A 531 -37.67 69.78 -25.00
N THR A 532 -38.82 70.45 -24.91
CA THR A 532 -39.93 70.29 -25.87
C THR A 532 -39.56 70.84 -27.24
N LEU A 533 -39.94 70.13 -28.30
CA LEU A 533 -39.71 70.52 -29.68
C LEU A 533 -40.39 71.87 -30.00
N THR A 534 -39.62 72.82 -30.53
CA THR A 534 -40.12 74.13 -30.97
C THR A 534 -40.23 74.26 -32.49
N THR A 535 -39.45 73.49 -33.25
CA THR A 535 -39.47 73.43 -34.72
C THR A 535 -38.87 72.09 -35.14
N GLY A 536 -39.60 71.31 -35.95
CA GLY A 536 -39.15 70.00 -36.43
C GLY A 536 -38.87 69.97 -37.93
N TYR A 537 -38.10 68.97 -38.37
CA TYR A 537 -37.84 68.70 -39.79
C TYR A 537 -38.58 67.45 -40.29
N TRP A 538 -39.81 67.25 -39.81
CA TRP A 538 -40.75 66.22 -40.27
C TRP A 538 -40.91 66.20 -41.80
N ARG A 539 -41.03 65.02 -42.40
CA ARG A 539 -41.39 64.90 -43.84
C ARG A 539 -42.87 65.26 -44.02
N SER A 540 -43.30 65.48 -45.27
CA SER A 540 -44.66 65.94 -45.57
C SER A 540 -45.71 64.88 -45.21
N GLY A 541 -46.37 65.06 -44.07
CA GLY A 541 -47.38 64.16 -43.52
C GLY A 541 -47.25 63.97 -42.01
N GLU A 542 -46.03 64.12 -41.49
CA GLU A 542 -45.65 63.65 -40.15
C GLU A 542 -45.56 64.79 -39.12
N PRO A 543 -45.67 64.51 -37.80
CA PRO A 543 -46.02 63.21 -37.22
C PRO A 543 -47.50 62.87 -37.48
N ASN A 544 -47.79 61.60 -37.78
CA ASN A 544 -49.12 61.13 -38.16
C ASN A 544 -49.76 60.14 -37.16
N ASP A 545 -48.98 59.56 -36.25
CA ASP A 545 -49.39 58.53 -35.28
C ASP A 545 -50.09 57.29 -35.92
N ALA A 546 -49.41 56.64 -36.87
CA ALA A 546 -49.97 55.52 -37.63
C ALA A 546 -50.38 54.34 -36.74
N ASP A 547 -51.63 53.88 -36.90
CA ASP A 547 -52.25 52.83 -36.08
C ASP A 547 -52.25 53.10 -34.55
N SER A 548 -52.00 54.34 -34.12
CA SER A 548 -51.94 54.84 -32.73
C SER A 548 -50.89 54.17 -31.83
N GLY A 549 -49.67 54.69 -31.88
CA GLY A 549 -48.51 54.28 -31.09
C GLY A 549 -47.14 54.48 -31.78
N GLU A 550 -46.95 55.56 -32.56
CA GLU A 550 -45.68 55.86 -33.26
C GLU A 550 -44.70 56.77 -32.46
N ASP A 551 -44.72 56.71 -31.11
CA ASP A 551 -44.18 57.73 -30.17
C ASP A 551 -42.67 58.12 -30.26
N CYS A 552 -41.89 57.60 -31.22
CA CYS A 552 -40.45 57.81 -31.36
C CYS A 552 -40.05 58.28 -32.77
N ALA A 553 -39.15 59.27 -32.87
CA ALA A 553 -38.78 59.81 -34.18
C ALA A 553 -37.50 59.18 -34.78
N ALA A 554 -37.54 58.92 -36.08
CA ALA A 554 -36.43 58.48 -36.92
C ALA A 554 -36.23 59.39 -38.14
N LEU A 555 -35.03 59.35 -38.72
CA LEU A 555 -34.69 60.07 -39.96
C LEU A 555 -35.03 59.26 -41.21
N HIS A 556 -35.96 59.78 -42.00
CA HIS A 556 -36.27 59.35 -43.36
C HIS A 556 -35.47 60.21 -44.38
N PRO A 557 -35.25 59.77 -45.65
CA PRO A 557 -34.44 60.52 -46.62
C PRO A 557 -34.94 61.92 -47.00
N ASP A 558 -36.17 62.30 -46.66
CA ASP A 558 -36.82 63.58 -46.97
C ASP A 558 -37.27 64.37 -45.72
N GLY A 559 -37.09 63.84 -44.51
CA GLY A 559 -37.45 64.49 -43.24
C GLY A 559 -37.49 63.49 -42.07
N TRP A 560 -38.05 63.88 -40.93
CA TRP A 560 -38.32 62.94 -39.83
C TRP A 560 -39.62 62.17 -40.06
N ASN A 561 -39.67 60.95 -39.53
CA ASN A 561 -40.85 60.12 -39.40
C ASN A 561 -40.97 59.67 -37.95
N ASP A 562 -42.17 59.74 -37.39
CA ASP A 562 -42.58 59.00 -36.20
C ASP A 562 -42.63 57.50 -36.50
N LEU A 563 -42.38 56.64 -35.53
CA LEU A 563 -42.37 55.17 -35.66
C LEU A 563 -42.55 54.56 -34.26
N PRO A 564 -43.19 53.38 -34.10
CA PRO A 564 -43.34 52.76 -32.79
C PRO A 564 -41.97 52.51 -32.18
N CYS A 565 -41.77 52.93 -30.94
CA CYS A 565 -40.48 52.84 -30.24
C CYS A 565 -39.90 51.41 -30.17
N SER A 566 -40.74 50.39 -30.41
CA SER A 566 -40.44 48.96 -30.52
C SER A 566 -39.84 48.52 -31.87
N VAL A 567 -39.90 49.36 -32.91
CA VAL A 567 -39.26 49.11 -34.21
C VAL A 567 -37.74 49.02 -34.03
N THR A 568 -37.10 48.09 -34.73
CA THR A 568 -35.64 48.01 -34.72
C THR A 568 -35.05 48.74 -35.94
N THR A 569 -34.32 49.83 -35.70
CA THR A 569 -33.52 50.47 -36.74
C THR A 569 -32.17 50.95 -36.21
N TYR A 570 -31.32 51.50 -37.08
CA TYR A 570 -30.04 52.07 -36.70
C TYR A 570 -30.25 53.30 -35.80
N TRP A 571 -29.20 53.85 -35.20
CA TRP A 571 -29.33 55.06 -34.39
C TRP A 571 -28.06 55.90 -34.45
N VAL A 572 -28.20 57.19 -34.11
CA VAL A 572 -27.05 58.08 -33.94
C VAL A 572 -26.97 58.51 -32.48
N CYS A 573 -25.85 58.21 -31.83
CA CYS A 573 -25.51 58.82 -30.55
C CYS A 573 -24.78 60.14 -30.77
N GLU A 574 -25.00 61.11 -29.88
CA GLU A 574 -24.27 62.38 -29.84
C GLU A 574 -23.70 62.62 -28.44
N LYS A 575 -22.50 63.22 -28.38
CA LYS A 575 -22.00 63.94 -27.21
C LYS A 575 -21.15 65.14 -27.61
N PRO A 576 -20.96 66.14 -26.74
CA PRO A 576 -19.97 67.19 -26.94
C PRO A 576 -18.58 66.61 -27.26
N ALA A 577 -17.86 67.25 -28.18
CA ALA A 577 -16.46 66.95 -28.40
C ALA A 577 -15.60 67.46 -27.22
N PRO A 578 -14.46 66.80 -26.92
CA PRO A 578 -13.45 67.33 -26.00
C PRO A 578 -12.81 68.63 -26.51
#